data_AF-A0A832A0G1-F1
#
_entry.id   AF-A0A832A0G1-F1
#
_cell.length_a   1.000
_cell.length_b   1.000
_cell.length_c   1.000
_cell.angle_alpha   90.00
_cell.angle_beta   90.00
_cell.angle_gamma   90.00
#
_symmetry.space_group_name_H-M   'P 1'
#
loop_
_entity.id
_entity.type
_entity.pdbx_description
1 polymer ?
#
loop_
_entity_poly.entity_id
_entity_poly.type
_entity_poly.pdbx_seq_one_letter_code
_entity_poly.pdbx_strand_id
1 'polypeptide(L)'
;MQKGQTGLERPRKRLLLYMLHCGLDGKLLQKICARHGLDLDIRQFPREEAFAYHMHPQFQTPDLILIRGHFIQLVHEVDKERHIPYVVVSSKLKYGQGQPVFIHADKGYGTEETLAVYHAVAEKLKEMVSMRSLDAQGTSPMEANATDSAPC
;
A
#
# COMPACT_ATOMS: atom_id res chain seq x y z
N MET A 1 24.04 35.22 -1.57
CA MET A 1 23.91 34.10 -2.52
C MET A 1 24.65 32.89 -1.95
N GLN A 2 23.96 31.91 -1.38
CA GLN A 2 24.55 30.62 -1.03
C GLN A 2 23.66 29.50 -1.56
N LYS A 3 24.34 28.53 -2.17
CA LYS A 3 23.85 27.51 -3.09
C LYS A 3 23.06 26.42 -2.37
N GLY A 4 22.12 25.84 -3.11
CA GLY A 4 21.10 24.93 -2.65
C GLY A 4 21.61 23.66 -1.98
N GLN A 5 20.90 23.29 -0.92
CA GLN A 5 20.83 21.94 -0.41
C GLN A 5 20.06 21.09 -1.42
N THR A 6 20.77 20.36 -2.28
CA THR A 6 20.18 19.21 -2.98
C THR A 6 19.99 18.12 -1.94
N GLY A 7 18.78 18.03 -1.39
CA GLY A 7 18.36 16.89 -0.60
C GLY A 7 18.61 15.61 -1.41
N LEU A 8 19.31 14.66 -0.81
CA LEU A 8 19.44 13.30 -1.31
C LEU A 8 18.03 12.69 -1.43
N GLU A 9 17.38 12.87 -2.58
CA GLU A 9 16.20 12.08 -2.94
C GLU A 9 16.69 10.64 -3.07
N ARG A 10 16.38 9.82 -2.05
CA ARG A 10 16.57 8.37 -2.13
C ARG A 10 15.87 7.87 -3.40
N PRO A 11 16.44 6.88 -4.11
CA PRO A 11 15.78 6.31 -5.29
C PRO A 11 14.39 5.83 -4.87
N ARG A 12 13.35 6.40 -5.49
CA ARG A 12 11.96 6.02 -5.22
C ARG A 12 11.80 4.57 -5.64
N LYS A 13 11.69 3.67 -4.67
CA LYS A 13 11.45 2.23 -4.91
C LYS A 13 10.11 2.12 -5.64
N ARG A 14 10.10 1.46 -6.80
CA ARG A 14 8.85 1.08 -7.48
C ARG A 14 8.14 0.03 -6.62
N LEU A 15 6.89 0.30 -6.24
CA LEU A 15 6.10 -0.54 -5.35
C LEU A 15 5.13 -1.41 -6.15
N LEU A 16 5.03 -2.69 -5.81
CA LEU A 16 4.06 -3.60 -6.41
C LEU A 16 2.71 -3.53 -5.67
N LEU A 17 1.67 -3.11 -6.38
CA LEU A 17 0.28 -3.09 -5.89
C LEU A 17 -0.51 -4.21 -6.56
N TYR A 18 -1.09 -5.11 -5.75
CA TYR A 18 -2.09 -6.05 -6.24
C TYR A 18 -3.49 -5.45 -6.10
N MET A 19 -4.27 -5.51 -7.18
CA MET A 19 -5.56 -4.85 -7.28
C MET A 19 -6.65 -5.87 -7.59
N LEU A 20 -7.62 -6.04 -6.68
CA LEU A 20 -8.73 -6.99 -6.81
C LEU A 20 -10.08 -6.26 -6.86
N HIS A 21 -10.72 -6.32 -8.03
CA HIS A 21 -12.14 -5.98 -8.22
C HIS A 21 -12.65 -4.67 -7.59
N CYS A 22 -11.83 -3.63 -7.52
CA CYS A 22 -12.24 -2.34 -6.96
C CYS A 22 -12.81 -1.36 -7.99
N GLY A 23 -13.19 -1.85 -9.19
CA GLY A 23 -13.88 -1.11 -10.26
C GLY A 23 -13.16 0.13 -10.83
N LEU A 24 -11.95 0.42 -10.36
CA LEU A 24 -11.08 1.44 -10.89
C LEU A 24 -10.23 0.88 -12.05
N ASP A 25 -9.83 1.76 -12.95
CA ASP A 25 -8.85 1.49 -14.00
C ASP A 25 -7.43 1.60 -13.41
N GLY A 26 -6.68 0.50 -13.43
CA GLY A 26 -5.33 0.48 -12.87
C GLY A 26 -4.34 1.41 -13.59
N LYS A 27 -4.47 1.64 -14.91
CA LYS A 27 -3.55 2.54 -15.63
C LYS A 27 -3.79 4.00 -15.24
N LEU A 28 -5.04 4.39 -15.06
CA LEU A 28 -5.41 5.72 -14.59
C LEU A 28 -4.97 5.91 -13.13
N LEU A 29 -5.20 4.91 -12.27
CA LEU A 29 -4.73 4.95 -10.88
C LEU A 29 -3.21 5.11 -10.82
N GLN A 30 -2.46 4.34 -11.61
CA GLN A 30 -1.00 4.43 -11.67
C GLN A 30 -0.54 5.85 -12.06
N LYS A 31 -1.17 6.47 -13.08
CA LYS A 31 -0.86 7.85 -13.49
C LYS A 31 -1.16 8.87 -12.38
N ILE A 32 -2.25 8.69 -11.66
CA ILE A 32 -2.62 9.60 -10.56
C ILE A 32 -1.66 9.43 -9.39
N CYS A 33 -1.34 8.20 -9.00
CA CYS A 33 -0.33 7.90 -7.97
C CYS A 33 1.04 8.52 -8.30
N ALA A 34 1.46 8.48 -9.57
CA ALA A 34 2.70 9.12 -10.02
C ALA A 34 2.70 10.64 -9.76
N ARG A 35 1.56 11.32 -9.96
CA ARG A 35 1.41 12.76 -9.63
C ARG A 35 1.50 13.04 -8.14
N HIS A 36 1.12 12.08 -7.31
CA HIS A 36 1.27 12.13 -5.85
C HIS A 36 2.68 11.76 -5.37
N GLY A 37 3.59 11.39 -6.27
CA GLY A 37 4.96 11.00 -5.96
C GLY A 37 5.14 9.52 -5.63
N LEU A 38 4.14 8.68 -5.94
CA LEU A 38 4.22 7.23 -5.80
C LEU A 38 4.51 6.56 -7.14
N ASP A 39 5.62 5.83 -7.22
CA ASP A 39 5.90 4.96 -8.35
C ASP A 39 5.33 3.56 -8.07
N LEU A 40 4.21 3.23 -8.72
CA LEU A 40 3.51 1.95 -8.55
C LEU A 40 3.64 1.09 -9.81
N ASP A 41 3.82 -0.21 -9.62
CA ASP A 41 3.46 -1.24 -10.58
C ASP A 41 2.14 -1.89 -10.18
N ILE A 42 1.10 -1.79 -11.01
CA ILE A 42 -0.23 -2.28 -10.66
C ILE A 42 -0.51 -3.58 -11.40
N ARG A 43 -0.68 -4.66 -10.64
CA ARG A 43 -1.16 -5.94 -11.15
C ARG A 43 -2.63 -6.12 -10.82
N GLN A 44 -3.45 -6.10 -11.86
CA GLN A 44 -4.91 -6.24 -11.73
C GLN A 44 -5.32 -7.71 -11.82
N PHE A 45 -6.18 -8.11 -10.89
CA PHE A 45 -6.77 -9.44 -10.81
C PHE A 45 -8.27 -9.34 -11.06
N PRO A 46 -8.77 -9.83 -12.21
CA PRO A 46 -10.18 -9.81 -12.56
C PRO A 46 -10.95 -11.02 -11.99
N ARG A 47 -10.30 -11.86 -11.17
CA ARG A 47 -10.88 -13.04 -10.55
C ARG A 47 -10.18 -13.33 -9.22
N GLU A 48 -10.94 -13.81 -8.25
CA GLU A 48 -10.48 -14.13 -6.90
C GLU A 48 -9.47 -15.28 -6.90
N GLU A 49 -9.68 -16.31 -7.71
CA GLU A 49 -8.81 -17.49 -7.76
C GLU A 49 -7.41 -17.11 -8.26
N ALA A 50 -7.36 -16.22 -9.26
CA ALA A 50 -6.10 -15.71 -9.78
C ALA A 50 -5.35 -14.86 -8.74
N PHE A 51 -6.08 -14.07 -7.95
CA PHE A 51 -5.50 -13.31 -6.84
C PHE A 51 -4.97 -14.25 -5.75
N ALA A 52 -5.78 -15.20 -5.29
CA ALA A 52 -5.40 -16.17 -4.26
C ALA A 52 -4.17 -16.99 -4.67
N TYR A 53 -4.12 -17.43 -5.94
CA TYR A 53 -2.97 -18.14 -6.50
C TYR A 53 -1.68 -17.30 -6.38
N HIS A 54 -1.72 -16.02 -6.74
CA HIS A 54 -0.55 -15.14 -6.70
C HIS A 54 -0.19 -14.64 -5.30
N MET A 55 -1.07 -14.83 -4.33
CA MET A 55 -0.79 -14.59 -2.91
C MET A 55 -0.10 -15.79 -2.24
N HIS A 56 0.14 -16.90 -2.96
CA HIS A 56 0.92 -18.02 -2.42
C HIS A 56 2.37 -17.59 -2.12
N PRO A 57 2.99 -18.04 -1.00
CA PRO A 57 4.34 -17.62 -0.58
C PRO A 57 5.47 -17.85 -1.60
N GLN A 58 5.24 -18.74 -2.57
CA GLN A 58 6.21 -19.02 -3.65
C GLN A 58 6.30 -17.90 -4.69
N PHE A 59 5.32 -17.00 -4.74
CA PHE A 59 5.31 -15.87 -5.66
C PHE A 59 5.79 -14.59 -4.99
N GLN A 60 6.09 -13.61 -5.82
CA GLN A 60 6.45 -12.28 -5.34
C GLN A 60 5.33 -11.70 -4.47
N THR A 61 5.71 -11.33 -3.26
CA THR A 61 4.81 -10.65 -2.31
C THR A 61 4.62 -9.20 -2.74
N PRO A 62 3.37 -8.72 -2.89
CA PRO A 62 3.11 -7.32 -3.19
C PRO A 62 3.48 -6.41 -2.00
N ASP A 63 3.87 -5.18 -2.29
CA ASP A 63 4.12 -4.17 -1.26
C ASP A 63 2.79 -3.66 -0.67
N LEU A 64 1.72 -3.62 -1.48
CA LEU A 64 0.40 -3.08 -1.14
C LEU A 64 -0.72 -3.89 -1.82
N ILE A 65 -1.92 -3.89 -1.24
CA ILE A 65 -3.12 -4.46 -1.84
C ILE A 65 -4.22 -3.40 -1.93
N LEU A 66 -5.00 -3.40 -3.02
CA LEU A 66 -6.20 -2.59 -3.19
C LEU A 66 -7.38 -3.50 -3.52
N ILE A 67 -8.40 -3.52 -2.66
CA ILE A 67 -9.56 -4.39 -2.82
C ILE A 67 -10.89 -3.64 -2.72
N ARG A 68 -11.95 -4.26 -3.23
CA ARG A 68 -13.32 -3.92 -2.83
C ARG A 68 -13.66 -4.51 -1.46
N GLY A 69 -14.51 -3.84 -0.68
CA GLY A 69 -14.89 -4.26 0.68
C GLY A 69 -15.43 -5.69 0.83
N HIS A 70 -16.00 -6.27 -0.21
CA HIS A 70 -16.44 -7.67 -0.16
C HIS A 70 -15.30 -8.68 -0.01
N PHE A 71 -14.07 -8.35 -0.44
CA PHE A 71 -12.94 -9.28 -0.48
C PHE A 71 -12.03 -9.23 0.75
N ILE A 72 -12.44 -8.55 1.83
CA ILE A 72 -11.59 -8.43 3.02
C ILE A 72 -11.31 -9.82 3.62
N GLN A 73 -12.33 -10.69 3.68
CA GLN A 73 -12.17 -12.06 4.17
C GLN A 73 -11.14 -12.85 3.36
N LEU A 74 -11.23 -12.78 2.03
CA LEU A 74 -10.25 -13.44 1.15
C LEU A 74 -8.82 -12.97 1.44
N VAL A 75 -8.61 -11.65 1.59
CA VAL A 75 -7.28 -11.12 1.93
C VAL A 75 -6.78 -11.70 3.25
N HIS A 76 -7.62 -11.78 4.29
CA HIS A 76 -7.24 -12.36 5.58
C HIS A 76 -6.90 -13.85 5.49
N GLU A 77 -7.62 -14.59 4.65
CA GLU A 77 -7.38 -16.01 4.43
C GLU A 77 -6.05 -16.28 3.71
N VAL A 78 -5.69 -15.44 2.73
CA VAL A 78 -4.49 -15.64 1.89
C VAL A 78 -3.25 -14.91 2.41
N ASP A 79 -3.42 -13.95 3.33
CA ASP A 79 -2.36 -13.09 3.88
C ASP A 79 -2.08 -13.28 5.37
N LYS A 80 -2.26 -14.51 5.87
CA LYS A 80 -2.24 -14.88 7.29
C LYS A 80 -1.11 -14.26 8.12
N GLU A 81 0.13 -14.31 7.64
CA GLU A 81 1.32 -13.98 8.43
C GLU A 81 2.13 -12.78 7.91
N ARG A 82 1.91 -12.37 6.65
CA ARG A 82 2.72 -11.32 6.01
C ARG A 82 2.24 -9.92 6.36
N HIS A 83 0.97 -9.78 6.77
CA HIS A 83 0.36 -8.51 7.16
C HIS A 83 0.61 -7.41 6.13
N ILE A 84 0.36 -7.73 4.86
CA ILE A 84 0.50 -6.83 3.73
C ILE A 84 -0.52 -5.70 3.89
N PRO A 85 -0.08 -4.44 3.75
CA PRO A 85 -0.95 -3.30 3.93
C PRO A 85 -1.98 -3.29 2.79
N TYR A 86 -3.26 -3.16 3.12
CA TYR A 86 -4.32 -3.12 2.13
C TYR A 86 -5.24 -1.91 2.30
N VAL A 87 -5.70 -1.37 1.17
CA VAL A 87 -6.71 -0.31 1.08
C VAL A 87 -8.02 -0.93 0.60
N VAL A 88 -9.12 -0.52 1.25
CA VAL A 88 -10.47 -0.97 0.93
C VAL A 88 -11.27 0.16 0.31
N VAL A 89 -11.77 -0.07 -0.91
CA VAL A 89 -12.75 0.77 -1.59
C VAL A 89 -14.13 0.14 -1.44
N SER A 90 -15.13 0.93 -1.11
CA SER A 90 -16.46 0.41 -0.77
C SER A 90 -17.55 1.43 -1.03
N SER A 91 -18.73 0.97 -1.46
CA SER A 91 -19.96 1.77 -1.50
C SER A 91 -20.75 1.73 -0.19
N LYS A 92 -20.22 1.08 0.85
CA LYS A 92 -20.78 1.05 2.20
C LYS A 92 -19.82 1.74 3.16
N LEU A 93 -20.36 2.52 4.09
CA LEU A 93 -19.61 3.25 5.12
C LEU A 93 -18.82 2.33 6.08
N LYS A 94 -19.23 1.07 6.26
CA LYS A 94 -18.57 0.09 7.14
C LYS A 94 -18.68 -1.33 6.57
N TYR A 95 -17.65 -2.13 6.81
CA TYR A 95 -17.65 -3.58 6.59
C TYR A 95 -17.21 -4.27 7.90
N GLY A 96 -17.98 -5.26 8.36
CA GLY A 96 -17.67 -6.06 9.55
C GLY A 96 -17.65 -5.28 10.89
N GLN A 97 -16.91 -5.83 11.86
CA GLN A 97 -16.73 -5.31 13.23
C GLN A 97 -15.53 -4.33 13.32
N GLY A 98 -15.58 -3.20 12.62
CA GLY A 98 -14.63 -2.09 12.84
C GLY A 98 -13.40 -2.02 11.94
N GLN A 99 -13.40 -2.69 10.79
CA GLN A 99 -12.33 -2.51 9.79
C GLN A 99 -12.54 -1.18 9.05
N PRO A 100 -11.51 -0.32 8.95
CA PRO A 100 -11.64 0.97 8.29
C PRO A 100 -11.94 0.77 6.81
N VAL A 101 -13.13 1.23 6.41
CA VAL A 101 -13.42 1.52 5.01
C VAL A 101 -12.77 2.86 4.72
N PHE A 102 -11.73 2.87 3.89
CA PHE A 102 -10.94 4.08 3.67
C PHE A 102 -11.59 5.01 2.64
N ILE A 103 -12.28 4.48 1.64
CA ILE A 103 -12.73 5.27 0.48
C ILE A 103 -14.15 4.87 0.08
N HIS A 104 -15.07 5.83 0.18
CA HIS A 104 -16.46 5.68 -0.19
C HIS A 104 -16.68 5.94 -1.68
N ALA A 105 -17.29 4.99 -2.39
CA ALA A 105 -17.63 5.11 -3.80
C ALA A 105 -19.11 4.74 -4.01
N ASP A 106 -20.00 5.73 -3.85
CA ASP A 106 -21.46 5.56 -3.85
C ASP A 106 -22.07 5.36 -5.24
N LYS A 107 -21.52 6.00 -6.26
CA LYS A 107 -22.01 5.91 -7.64
C LYS A 107 -21.00 5.14 -8.48
N GLY A 108 -21.48 4.28 -9.37
CA GLY A 108 -20.63 3.47 -10.24
C GLY A 108 -19.58 4.32 -10.97
N TYR A 109 -18.42 3.70 -11.23
CA TYR A 109 -17.27 4.33 -11.86
C TYR A 109 -17.65 4.92 -13.24
N GLY A 110 -17.37 6.20 -13.49
CA GLY A 110 -17.68 6.88 -14.76
C GLY A 110 -18.07 8.37 -14.68
N THR A 111 -18.20 8.94 -13.48
CA THR A 111 -18.52 10.37 -13.25
C THR A 111 -17.32 11.15 -12.69
N GLU A 112 -17.39 12.48 -12.58
CA GLU A 112 -16.34 13.30 -11.92
C GLU A 112 -16.02 12.82 -10.49
N GLU A 113 -17.02 12.28 -9.79
CA GLU A 113 -16.86 11.66 -8.46
C GLU A 113 -15.86 10.49 -8.48
N THR A 114 -15.67 9.84 -9.63
CA THR A 114 -14.69 8.77 -9.81
C THR A 114 -13.26 9.30 -9.76
N LEU A 115 -13.00 10.52 -10.24
CA LEU A 115 -11.67 11.13 -10.17
C LEU A 115 -11.27 11.41 -8.71
N ALA A 116 -12.21 11.90 -7.90
CA ALA A 116 -11.99 12.11 -6.47
C ALA A 116 -11.61 10.81 -5.75
N VAL A 117 -12.25 9.68 -6.12
CA VAL A 117 -11.89 8.35 -5.60
C VAL A 117 -10.45 7.99 -5.92
N TYR A 118 -9.97 8.18 -7.15
CA TYR A 118 -8.56 7.91 -7.48
C TYR A 118 -7.58 8.76 -6.66
N HIS A 119 -7.89 10.04 -6.47
CA HIS A 119 -7.05 10.92 -5.66
C HIS A 119 -7.02 10.47 -4.19
N ALA A 120 -8.17 10.12 -3.61
CA ALA A 120 -8.26 9.58 -2.26
C ALA A 120 -7.46 8.26 -2.11
N VAL A 121 -7.51 7.38 -3.12
CA VAL A 121 -6.70 6.15 -3.14
C VAL A 121 -5.22 6.48 -3.13
N ALA A 122 -4.79 7.39 -4.01
CA ALA A 122 -3.38 7.78 -4.11
C ALA A 122 -2.85 8.40 -2.81
N GLU A 123 -3.63 9.27 -2.17
CA GLU A 123 -3.27 9.87 -0.88
C GLU A 123 -3.17 8.82 0.23
N LYS A 124 -4.13 7.90 0.32
CA LYS A 124 -4.11 6.85 1.34
C LYS A 124 -2.92 5.90 1.14
N LEU A 125 -2.64 5.49 -0.09
CA LEU A 125 -1.46 4.67 -0.40
C LEU A 125 -0.17 5.41 -0.01
N LYS A 126 -0.11 6.72 -0.23
CA LYS A 126 1.07 7.54 0.09
C LYS A 126 1.31 7.62 1.59
N GLU A 127 0.25 7.85 2.34
CA GLU A 127 0.28 7.85 3.80
C GLU A 127 0.82 6.52 4.34
N MET A 128 0.28 5.39 3.87
CA MET A 128 0.70 4.05 4.32
C MET A 128 2.17 3.76 4.02
N VAL A 129 2.66 4.14 2.84
CA VAL A 129 4.07 3.97 2.45
C VAL A 129 5.00 4.88 3.27
N SER A 130 4.56 6.10 3.55
CA SER A 130 5.34 7.08 4.31
C SER A 130 5.48 6.66 5.76
N MET A 131 4.43 6.14 6.39
CA MET A 131 4.48 5.61 7.77
C MET A 131 5.47 4.45 7.90
N ARG A 132 5.46 3.49 6.95
CA ARG A 132 6.44 2.37 6.95
C ARG A 132 7.88 2.84 6.79
N SER A 133 8.10 3.88 6.01
CA SER A 133 9.44 4.45 5.81
C SER A 133 9.99 5.12 7.07
N LEU A 134 9.11 5.55 7.99
CA LEU A 134 9.48 6.10 9.29
C LEU A 134 9.83 4.97 10.28
N ASP A 135 9.03 3.90 10.33
CA ASP A 135 9.28 2.74 11.20
C ASP A 135 10.60 2.02 10.84
N ALA A 136 10.90 1.91 9.54
CA ALA A 136 12.14 1.31 9.05
C ALA A 136 13.41 2.17 9.29
N GLN A 137 13.26 3.46 9.62
CA GLN A 137 14.37 4.36 9.96
C GLN A 137 14.62 4.49 11.46
N GLY A 138 13.77 3.91 12.30
CA GLY A 138 13.89 3.94 13.77
C GLY A 138 14.82 2.89 14.37
N THR A 139 15.37 1.97 13.59
CA THR A 139 16.36 0.96 14.06
C THR A 139 17.77 1.40 13.70
N SER A 140 18.28 2.38 14.46
CA SER A 140 19.72 2.62 14.53
C SER A 140 20.38 1.49 15.33
N PRO A 141 21.48 0.88 14.87
CA PRO A 141 22.16 -0.18 15.59
C PRO A 141 22.77 0.43 16.85
N MET A 142 22.30 0.00 18.02
CA MET A 142 23.03 0.29 19.25
C MET A 142 24.31 -0.55 19.18
N GLU A 143 25.39 0.11 18.79
CA GLU A 143 26.74 -0.44 18.69
C GLU A 143 27.12 -1.17 19.97
N ALA A 144 27.56 -2.41 19.77
CA ALA A 144 28.38 -3.12 20.72
C ALA A 144 29.70 -2.34 20.90
N ASN A 145 29.89 -1.69 22.06
CA ASN A 145 31.20 -1.65 22.69
C ASN A 145 31.13 -1.11 24.13
N ALA A 146 31.42 -1.98 25.09
CA ALA A 146 32.21 -1.63 26.27
C ALA A 146 32.82 -2.91 26.83
N THR A 147 34.05 -3.15 26.41
CA THR A 147 35.03 -4.03 27.05
C THR A 147 35.29 -3.55 28.48
N ASP A 148 35.26 -4.45 29.47
CA ASP A 148 36.17 -4.42 30.64
C ASP A 148 36.04 -5.77 31.37
N SER A 149 36.99 -6.70 31.18
CA SER A 149 38.14 -6.91 32.08
C SER A 149 37.78 -7.72 33.33
N ALA A 150 38.12 -9.02 33.30
CA ALA A 150 38.48 -9.78 34.50
C ALA A 150 39.75 -9.14 35.11
N PRO A 151 39.84 -9.00 36.45
CA PRO A 151 40.26 -10.08 37.37
C PRO A 151 39.46 -10.03 38.70
N CYS A 152 39.49 -10.97 39.66
CA CYS A 152 40.48 -11.92 40.18
C CYS A 152 39.83 -13.27 40.52
#